data_AF-A0A3B0X3I3-F1
#
_entry.id   AF-A0A3B0X3I3-F1
#
_cell.length_a   1.000
_cell.length_b   1.000
_cell.length_c   1.000
_cell.angle_alpha   90.00
_cell.angle_beta   90.00
_cell.angle_gamma   90.00
#
_symmetry.space_group_name_H-M   'P 1'
#
loop_
_entity.id
_entity.type
_entity.pdbx_description
1 polymer ?
#
loop_
_entity_poly.entity_id
_entity_poly.type
_entity_poly.pdbx_seq_one_letter_code
_entity_poly.pdbx_strand_id
1 'polypeptide(L)'
;MSKTTIVILADPESGEEALGRAFNGLATAYEIKESGGDVSILLQGTGTRWIGYFTQKEHPLNGLYNLVKDKIEGVSSGCADFFG
;
A
#
# COMPACT_ATOMS: atom_id res chain seq x y z
N MET A 1 -9.17 11.21 -18.61
CA MET A 1 -8.08 10.74 -17.71
C MET A 1 -8.34 9.29 -17.38
N SER A 2 -7.30 8.44 -17.41
CA SER A 2 -7.39 7.07 -16.92
C SER A 2 -7.41 7.07 -15.39
N LYS A 3 -8.21 6.18 -14.80
CA LYS A 3 -8.18 5.90 -13.36
C LYS A 3 -7.35 4.64 -13.13
N THR A 4 -6.41 4.69 -12.20
CA THR A 4 -5.54 3.56 -11.87
C THR A 4 -5.83 3.09 -10.45
N THR A 5 -5.92 1.78 -10.25
CA THR A 5 -5.95 1.19 -8.91
C THR A 5 -4.77 0.25 -8.74
N ILE A 6 -4.05 0.43 -7.65
CA ILE A 6 -2.93 -0.41 -7.25
C ILE A 6 -3.43 -1.32 -6.12
N VAL A 7 -3.25 -2.63 -6.29
CA VAL A 7 -3.63 -3.62 -5.26
C VAL A 7 -2.36 -4.20 -4.65
N ILE A 8 -2.20 -4.03 -3.34
CA ILE A 8 -1.08 -4.60 -2.59
C ILE A 8 -1.57 -5.89 -1.91
N LEU A 9 -1.03 -7.02 -2.37
CA LEU A 9 -1.34 -8.37 -1.87
C LEU A 9 -0.20 -8.99 -1.06
N ALA A 10 1.02 -8.47 -1.20
CA ALA A 10 2.22 -9.09 -0.63
C ALA A 10 2.16 -9.12 0.90
N ASP A 11 2.53 -10.23 1.51
CA ASP A 11 2.61 -10.38 2.97
C ASP A 11 3.86 -9.68 3.52
N PRO A 12 3.76 -8.73 4.47
CA PRO A 12 4.93 -8.11 5.09
C PRO A 12 5.92 -9.10 5.73
N GLU A 13 5.48 -10.32 6.06
CA GLU A 13 6.36 -11.35 6.63
C GLU A 13 7.17 -12.13 5.59
N SER A 14 6.94 -11.92 4.29
CA SER A 14 7.63 -12.64 3.19
C SER A 14 8.99 -12.03 2.78
N GLY A 15 9.66 -11.33 3.70
CA GLY A 15 11.03 -10.82 3.52
C GLY A 15 11.19 -9.63 2.56
N GLU A 16 12.40 -9.42 2.06
CA GLU A 16 12.79 -8.25 1.26
C GLU A 16 11.97 -8.11 -0.04
N GLU A 17 11.61 -9.23 -0.65
CA GLU A 17 10.81 -9.25 -1.88
C GLU A 17 9.42 -8.62 -1.65
N ALA A 18 8.78 -8.94 -0.52
CA ALA A 18 7.50 -8.34 -0.16
C ALA A 18 7.62 -6.87 0.19
N LEU A 19 8.70 -6.46 0.88
CA LEU A 19 9.00 -5.06 1.12
C LEU A 19 9.15 -4.30 -0.20
N GLY A 20 9.87 -4.86 -1.17
CA GLY A 20 10.02 -4.30 -2.51
C GLY A 20 8.69 -4.18 -3.25
N ARG A 21 7.82 -5.19 -3.19
CA ARG A 21 6.47 -5.13 -3.80
C ARG A 21 5.61 -4.03 -3.19
N ALA A 22 5.60 -3.91 -1.86
CA ALA A 22 4.86 -2.86 -1.17
C ALA A 22 5.43 -1.48 -1.49
N PHE A 23 6.75 -1.32 -1.48
CA PHE A 23 7.45 -0.10 -1.89
C PHE A 23 7.05 0.31 -3.31
N ASN A 24 7.14 -0.61 -4.28
CA ASN A 24 6.81 -0.33 -5.68
C ASN A 24 5.35 0.11 -5.83
N GLY A 25 4.41 -0.54 -5.13
CA GLY A 25 3.01 -0.13 -5.13
C GLY A 25 2.80 1.29 -4.62
N LEU A 26 3.40 1.63 -3.47
CA LEU A 26 3.31 2.98 -2.91
C LEU A 26 4.03 4.02 -3.79
N ALA A 27 5.18 3.67 -4.37
CA ALA A 27 5.97 4.56 -5.22
C ALA A 27 5.26 4.86 -6.54
N THR A 28 4.68 3.85 -7.20
CA THR A 28 3.86 4.07 -8.39
C THR A 28 2.65 4.94 -8.08
N ALA A 29 2.01 4.76 -6.93
CA ALA A 29 0.90 5.63 -6.52
C ALA A 29 1.36 7.07 -6.33
N TYR A 30 2.53 7.26 -5.71
CA TYR A 30 3.13 8.58 -5.52
C TYR A 30 3.40 9.27 -6.86
N GLU A 31 4.05 8.59 -7.81
CA GLU A 31 4.36 9.15 -9.13
C GLU A 31 3.10 9.54 -9.93
N ILE A 32 2.05 8.71 -9.88
CA ILE A 32 0.78 9.03 -10.54
C ILE A 32 0.12 10.24 -9.86
N LYS A 33 0.13 10.30 -8.52
CA LYS A 33 -0.40 11.44 -7.77
C LYS A 33 0.32 12.74 -8.12
N GLU A 34 1.65 12.73 -8.12
CA GLU A 34 2.47 13.93 -8.37
C GLU A 34 2.38 14.43 -9.83
N SER A 35 2.08 13.53 -10.77
CA SER A 35 1.80 13.90 -12.17
C SER A 35 0.37 14.40 -12.41
N GLY A 36 -0.45 14.53 -11.36
CA GLY A 36 -1.84 14.97 -11.45
C GLY A 36 -2.82 13.89 -11.93
N GLY A 37 -2.40 12.62 -11.90
CA GLY A 37 -3.24 11.47 -12.25
C GLY A 37 -4.20 11.05 -11.13
N ASP A 38 -5.22 10.28 -11.52
CA ASP A 38 -6.18 9.68 -10.60
C ASP A 38 -5.74 8.26 -10.24
N VAL A 39 -5.42 8.03 -8.96
CA VAL A 39 -4.92 6.77 -8.43
C VAL A 39 -5.55 6.43 -7.08
N SER A 40 -5.87 5.16 -6.89
CA SER A 40 -6.19 4.59 -5.60
C SER A 40 -5.34 3.37 -5.25
N ILE A 41 -5.25 3.08 -3.96
CA ILE A 41 -4.53 1.94 -3.40
C ILE A 41 -5.52 1.13 -2.56
N LEU A 42 -5.55 -0.18 -2.81
CA LEU A 42 -6.31 -1.16 -2.05
C LEU A 42 -5.38 -2.20 -1.44
N LEU A 43 -5.58 -2.51 -0.17
CA LEU A 43 -4.88 -3.60 0.51
C LEU A 43 -5.79 -4.81 0.60
N GLN A 44 -5.31 -5.95 0.10
CA GLN A 44 -6.07 -7.20 0.03
C GLN A 44 -5.18 -8.39 0.42
N GLY A 45 -5.80 -9.55 0.68
CA GLY A 45 -5.08 -10.76 1.11
C GLY A 45 -4.24 -10.51 2.37
N THR A 46 -3.05 -11.09 2.42
CA THR A 46 -2.05 -10.84 3.47
C THR A 46 -1.49 -9.41 3.44
N GLY A 47 -1.66 -8.69 2.33
CA GLY A 47 -1.28 -7.28 2.22
C GLY A 47 -2.06 -6.36 3.15
N THR A 48 -3.21 -6.80 3.70
CA THR A 48 -3.95 -6.06 4.73
C THR A 48 -3.13 -5.76 5.98
N ARG A 49 -2.16 -6.63 6.32
CA ARG A 49 -1.23 -6.47 7.46
C ARG A 49 -0.33 -5.25 7.35
N TRP A 50 -0.03 -4.77 6.14
CA TRP A 50 0.89 -3.66 5.93
C TRP A 50 0.50 -2.39 6.66
N ILE A 51 -0.80 -2.14 6.91
CA ILE A 51 -1.23 -0.98 7.69
C ILE A 51 -0.52 -0.92 9.05
N GLY A 52 -0.36 -2.06 9.73
CA GLY A 52 0.33 -2.13 11.02
C GLY A 52 1.82 -1.79 10.95
N TYR A 53 2.46 -1.95 9.78
CA TYR A 53 3.87 -1.62 9.54
C TYR A 53 4.04 -0.19 9.06
N PHE A 54 3.24 0.23 8.09
CA PHE A 54 3.30 1.55 7.48
C PHE A 54 3.12 2.68 8.49
N THR A 55 2.32 2.49 9.54
CA THR A 55 2.09 3.51 10.56
C THR A 55 3.22 3.65 11.59
N GLN A 56 4.16 2.69 11.64
CA GLN A 56 5.29 2.74 12.57
C GLN A 56 6.33 3.74 12.05
N LYS A 57 6.74 4.71 12.89
CA LYS A 57 7.62 5.82 12.46
C LYS A 57 8.99 5.34 11.98
N GLU A 58 9.48 4.26 12.56
CA GLU A 58 10.79 3.68 12.29
C GLU A 58 10.77 2.75 11.07
N HIS A 59 9.58 2.41 10.54
CA HIS A 59 9.48 1.54 9.39
C HIS A 59 9.95 2.26 8.11
N PRO A 60 10.79 1.63 7.26
CA PRO A 60 11.34 2.27 6.06
C PRO A 60 10.30 2.87 5.12
N LEU A 61 9.12 2.27 5.04
CA LEU A 61 8.01 2.73 4.18
C LEU A 61 7.12 3.80 4.80
N ASN A 62 7.33 4.19 6.08
CA ASN A 62 6.45 5.16 6.76
C ASN A 62 6.39 6.51 6.05
N GLY A 63 7.55 7.02 5.60
CA GLY A 63 7.62 8.28 4.88
C GLY A 63 6.81 8.25 3.58
N LEU A 64 7.04 7.22 2.76
CA LEU A 64 6.34 7.06 1.48
C LEU A 64 4.83 6.81 1.67
N TYR A 65 4.46 5.97 2.65
CA TYR A 65 3.05 5.78 3.01
C TYR A 65 2.36 7.09 3.37
N ASN A 66 2.99 7.94 4.18
CA ASN A 66 2.40 9.23 4.56
C ASN A 66 2.18 10.17 3.37
N LEU A 67 2.99 10.08 2.31
CA LEU A 67 2.84 10.86 1.09
C LEU A 67 1.66 10.40 0.23
N VAL A 68 1.24 9.14 0.34
CA VAL A 68 0.15 8.55 -0.46
C VAL A 68 -1.06 8.09 0.35
N LYS A 69 -1.09 8.34 1.67
CA LYS A 69 -2.16 7.88 2.57
C LYS A 69 -3.55 8.36 2.15
N ASP A 70 -3.64 9.52 1.50
CA ASP A 70 -4.87 10.08 0.94
C ASP A 70 -5.39 9.31 -0.28
N LYS A 71 -4.58 8.41 -0.85
CA LYS A 71 -4.94 7.53 -1.97
C LYS A 71 -5.28 6.11 -1.51
N ILE A 72 -5.16 5.80 -0.22
CA ILE A 72 -5.59 4.53 0.34
C ILE A 72 -7.12 4.56 0.44
N GLU A 73 -7.80 3.89 -0.49
CA GLU A 73 -9.27 3.83 -0.50
C GLU A 73 -9.81 2.80 0.49
N GLY A 74 -9.01 1.79 0.85
CA GLY A 74 -9.40 0.86 1.88
C GLY A 74 -8.55 -0.39 2.01
N VAL A 75 -8.92 -1.14 3.04
CA VAL A 75 -8.44 -2.48 3.37
C VAL A 75 -9.64 -3.41 3.22
N SER A 76 -9.49 -4.53 2.52
CA SER A 76 -10.57 -5.52 2.40
C SER A 76 -10.93 -6.07 3.78
N SER A 77 -12.18 -5.87 4.23
CA SER A 77 -12.65 -6.33 5.53
C SER A 77 -12.56 -7.85 5.68
N GLY A 78 -13.03 -8.61 4.69
CA GLY A 78 -12.95 -10.07 4.75
C GLY A 78 -11.50 -10.60 4.72
N CYS A 79 -10.58 -9.91 4.04
CA CYS A 79 -9.16 -10.27 4.11
C CYS A 79 -8.54 -9.86 5.45
N ALA A 80 -8.93 -8.72 6.02
CA ALA A 80 -8.49 -8.29 7.33
C ALA A 80 -8.96 -9.26 8.43
N ASP A 81 -10.20 -9.73 8.37
CA ASP A 81 -10.72 -10.72 9.33
C ASP A 81 -10.01 -12.08 9.23
N PHE A 82 -9.55 -12.47 8.04
CA PHE A 82 -8.94 -13.78 7.81
C PHE A 82 -7.42 -13.79 7.97
N PHE A 83 -6.75 -12.75 7.47
CA PHE A 83 -5.28 -12.66 7.45
C PHE A 83 -4.72 -11.67 8.45
N GLY A 84 -5.48 -10.66 8.88
CA GLY A 84 -5.03 -9.56 9.74
C GLY A 84 -4.85 -9.99 11.18
#